data_AF-A0A5B8FHK4-F1
#
_entry.id   AF-A0A5B8FHK4-F1
#
_cell.length_a   1.000
_cell.length_b   1.000
_cell.length_c   1.000
_cell.angle_alpha   90.00
_cell.angle_beta   90.00
_cell.angle_gamma   90.00
#
_symmetry.space_group_name_H-M   'P 1'
#
loop_
_entity.id
_entity.type
_entity.pdbx_description
1 polymer ?
#
loop_
_entity_poly.entity_id
_entity_poly.type
_entity_poly.pdbx_seq_one_letter_code
_entity_poly.pdbx_strand_id
1 'polypeptide(L)'
;MITPRSLSRGAAALGLTALAALSACAPAHQNAGTVDIRSVDAHGTMGRWTTGESYTIVYAVTETAGRTAVCGAWSYFGGGPSMHYPQMLRSMYVYIGDERLMQNIEFFNATGKTEPGNLGERTLNCAFSDVPWQPAFATTAPRLKQGQTTFVE
;
A
#
# COMPACT_ATOMS: atom_id res chain seq x y z
N MET A 1 -0.71 1.96 -85.24
CA MET A 1 -2.03 1.44 -84.82
C MET A 1 -1.78 0.24 -83.93
N ILE A 2 -2.55 0.09 -82.83
CA ILE A 2 -2.50 -0.96 -81.78
C ILE A 2 -1.72 -0.59 -80.49
N THR A 3 -2.48 -0.70 -79.39
CA THR A 3 -2.34 -0.44 -77.95
C THR A 3 -1.41 -1.44 -77.22
N PRO A 4 -0.96 -1.25 -75.94
CA PRO A 4 -1.87 -1.31 -74.77
C PRO A 4 -1.56 -0.40 -73.56
N ARG A 5 -2.63 -0.10 -72.81
CA ARG A 5 -2.63 0.39 -71.42
C ARG A 5 -2.22 -0.72 -70.47
N SER A 6 -1.37 -0.43 -69.48
CA SER A 6 -1.18 -1.30 -68.30
C SER A 6 -1.69 -0.59 -67.05
N LEU A 7 -2.73 -1.18 -66.46
CA LEU A 7 -3.29 -0.90 -65.14
C LEU A 7 -2.54 -1.77 -64.13
N SER A 8 -1.82 -1.19 -63.16
CA SER A 8 -1.38 -1.93 -61.97
C SER A 8 -2.20 -1.52 -60.75
N ARG A 9 -3.18 -2.37 -60.45
CA ARG A 9 -3.76 -2.63 -59.12
C ARG A 9 -2.59 -2.90 -58.16
N GLY A 10 -2.46 -2.26 -57.00
CA GLY A 10 -3.31 -2.44 -55.82
C GLY A 10 -2.55 -3.30 -54.79
N ALA A 11 -2.25 -2.74 -53.61
CA ALA A 11 -2.00 -3.50 -52.38
C ALA A 11 -2.07 -2.53 -51.19
N ALA A 12 -3.25 -2.47 -50.57
CA ALA A 12 -3.42 -1.88 -49.25
C ALA A 12 -2.62 -2.72 -48.26
N ALA A 13 -1.51 -2.17 -47.74
CA ALA A 13 -0.77 -2.79 -46.66
C ALA A 13 -1.57 -2.64 -45.37
N LEU A 14 -2.06 -3.78 -44.89
CA LEU A 14 -2.72 -4.00 -43.61
C LEU A 14 -1.95 -3.32 -42.47
N GLY A 15 -2.57 -2.31 -41.85
CA GLY A 15 -2.10 -1.76 -40.59
C GLY A 15 -2.26 -2.83 -39.51
N LEU A 16 -1.15 -3.38 -39.02
CA LEU A 16 -1.14 -4.18 -37.81
C LEU A 16 -1.50 -3.28 -36.62
N THR A 17 -2.72 -3.44 -36.14
CA THR A 17 -3.23 -2.85 -34.91
C THR A 17 -2.47 -3.43 -33.73
N ALA A 18 -1.41 -2.76 -33.28
CA ALA A 18 -0.71 -3.08 -32.05
C ALA A 18 -1.55 -2.62 -30.84
N LEU A 19 -2.57 -3.41 -30.47
CA LEU A 19 -3.17 -3.34 -29.14
C LEU A 19 -2.20 -3.98 -28.14
N ALA A 20 -1.13 -3.26 -27.80
CA ALA A 20 -0.33 -3.58 -26.64
C ALA A 20 -1.21 -3.40 -25.40
N ALA A 21 -1.49 -4.51 -24.72
CA ALA A 21 -2.22 -4.57 -23.47
C ALA A 21 -1.65 -3.54 -22.48
N LEU A 22 -2.41 -2.48 -22.23
CA LEU A 22 -2.26 -1.63 -21.05
C LEU A 22 -2.70 -2.47 -19.85
N SER A 23 -1.85 -3.42 -19.44
CA SER A 23 -1.94 -4.03 -18.13
C SER A 23 -1.75 -2.90 -17.13
N ALA A 24 -2.87 -2.44 -16.54
CA ALA A 24 -2.89 -1.49 -15.44
C ALA A 24 -2.25 -2.15 -14.22
N CYS A 25 -0.93 -2.23 -14.21
CA CYS A 25 -0.15 -2.61 -13.05
C CYS A 25 -0.24 -1.46 -12.07
N ALA A 26 -1.14 -1.56 -11.08
CA ALA A 26 -0.99 -0.77 -9.87
C ALA A 26 0.43 -1.06 -9.33
N PRO A 27 1.25 -0.03 -9.04
CA PRO A 27 2.60 -0.26 -8.56
C PRO A 27 2.51 -0.99 -7.23
N ALA A 28 3.02 -2.22 -7.18
CA ALA A 28 3.23 -2.92 -5.93
C ALA A 28 4.28 -2.14 -5.13
N HIS A 29 4.04 -2.01 -3.82
CA HIS A 29 5.00 -1.34 -2.95
C HIS A 29 6.36 -2.05 -3.00
N GLN A 30 7.42 -1.28 -3.20
CA GLN A 30 8.77 -1.83 -3.16
C GLN A 30 9.10 -2.25 -1.73
N ASN A 31 9.40 -3.53 -1.53
CA ASN A 31 9.76 -4.08 -0.23
C ASN A 31 11.04 -3.40 0.31
N ALA A 32 11.02 -2.98 1.58
CA ALA A 32 12.14 -2.37 2.28
C ALA A 32 12.65 -3.25 3.44
N GLY A 33 12.28 -4.53 3.46
CA GLY A 33 12.64 -5.50 4.50
C GLY A 33 11.73 -5.44 5.71
N THR A 34 12.30 -5.73 6.87
CA THR A 34 11.62 -5.78 8.17
C THR A 34 12.46 -5.11 9.25
N VAL A 35 11.83 -4.54 10.27
CA VAL A 35 12.52 -3.93 11.43
C VAL A 35 11.93 -4.42 12.76
N ASP A 36 12.73 -4.42 13.82
CA ASP A 36 12.21 -4.63 15.18
C ASP A 36 11.52 -3.34 15.66
N ILE A 37 10.36 -3.47 16.28
CA ILE A 37 9.59 -2.34 16.82
C ILE A 37 10.38 -1.49 17.83
N ARG A 38 11.37 -2.06 18.54
CA ARG A 38 12.22 -1.33 19.50
C ARG A 38 13.30 -0.49 18.83
N SER A 39 13.61 -0.73 17.56
CA SER A 39 14.67 0.01 16.85
C SER A 39 14.15 1.23 16.10
N VAL A 40 12.85 1.53 16.18
CA VAL A 40 12.20 2.63 15.48
C VAL A 40 11.26 3.40 16.42
N ASP A 41 10.96 4.66 16.09
CA ASP A 41 9.93 5.43 16.78
C ASP A 41 8.54 4.95 16.30
N ALA A 42 8.00 3.97 17.01
CA ALA A 42 6.77 3.28 16.65
C ALA A 42 5.53 3.94 17.28
N HIS A 43 4.49 4.12 16.46
CA HIS A 43 3.21 4.70 16.85
C HIS A 43 2.10 3.64 16.76
N GLY A 44 1.22 3.63 17.74
CA GLY A 44 0.10 2.69 17.81
C GLY A 44 -1.24 3.40 17.68
N THR A 45 -2.19 2.76 16.99
CA THR A 45 -3.60 3.11 17.08
C THR A 45 -4.45 1.86 17.23
N MET A 46 -5.61 2.03 17.86
CA MET A 46 -6.57 0.95 18.07
C MET A 46 -7.93 1.42 17.59
N GLY A 47 -8.61 0.56 16.85
CA GLY A 47 -10.01 0.76 16.48
C GLY A 47 -10.88 -0.37 17.01
N ARG A 48 -12.16 -0.06 17.22
CA ARG A 48 -13.17 -1.00 17.70
C ARG A 48 -14.37 -0.95 16.78
N TRP A 49 -14.83 -2.11 16.37
CA TRP A 49 -16.05 -2.29 15.62
C TRP A 49 -17.26 -2.33 16.56
N THR A 50 -18.44 -1.97 16.04
CA THR A 50 -19.70 -2.01 16.80
C THR A 50 -20.10 -3.43 17.18
N THR A 51 -19.62 -4.44 16.46
CA THR A 51 -19.74 -5.88 16.72
C THR A 51 -18.94 -6.35 17.94
N GLY A 52 -18.11 -5.49 18.54
CA GLY A 52 -17.28 -5.79 19.71
C GLY A 52 -15.87 -6.27 19.37
N GLU A 53 -15.56 -6.45 18.09
CA GLU A 53 -14.21 -6.74 17.59
C GLU A 53 -13.32 -5.51 17.66
N SER A 54 -12.01 -5.70 17.67
CA SER A 54 -11.06 -4.59 17.62
C SER A 54 -9.83 -4.94 16.80
N TYR A 55 -9.09 -3.91 16.40
CA TYR A 55 -7.80 -4.05 15.76
C TYR A 55 -6.79 -3.11 16.39
N THR A 56 -5.53 -3.53 16.36
CA THR A 56 -4.39 -2.71 16.75
C THR A 56 -3.47 -2.60 15.55
N ILE A 57 -3.04 -1.39 15.20
CA ILE A 57 -2.05 -1.16 14.16
C ILE A 57 -0.89 -0.42 14.80
N VAL A 58 0.33 -0.92 14.59
CA VAL A 58 1.55 -0.18 14.89
C VAL A 58 2.29 0.12 13.61
N TYR A 59 2.79 1.33 13.50
CA TYR A 59 3.49 1.81 12.34
C TYR A 59 4.63 2.75 12.72
N ALA A 60 5.63 2.84 11.87
CA ALA A 60 6.77 3.74 12.01
C ALA A 60 7.16 4.29 10.63
N VAL A 61 7.81 5.45 10.62
CA VAL A 61 8.46 6.02 9.44
C VAL A 61 9.95 6.10 9.76
N THR A 62 10.78 5.55 8.87
CA THR A 62 12.22 5.48 9.11
C THR A 62 13.00 5.68 7.81
N GLU A 63 14.29 5.98 7.95
CA GLU A 63 15.22 6.00 6.82
C GLU A 63 15.74 4.58 6.58
N THR A 64 15.64 4.10 5.36
CA THR A 64 16.24 2.83 4.95
C THR A 64 16.91 3.02 3.59
N ALA A 65 18.21 2.73 3.51
CA ALA A 65 19.00 2.92 2.30
C ALA A 65 18.86 4.33 1.66
N GLY A 66 18.80 5.38 2.49
CA GLY A 66 18.66 6.77 2.04
C GLY A 66 17.27 7.15 1.53
N ARG A 67 16.24 6.30 1.75
CA ARG A 67 14.85 6.51 1.31
C ARG A 67 13.91 6.44 2.50
N THR A 68 12.74 7.09 2.37
CA THR A 68 11.66 6.96 3.34
C THR A 68 11.06 5.56 3.25
N ALA A 69 11.07 4.82 4.35
CA ALA A 69 10.35 3.57 4.51
C ALA A 69 9.22 3.74 5.52
N VAL A 70 8.07 3.15 5.20
CA VAL A 70 6.94 3.03 6.12
C VAL A 70 6.86 1.58 6.54
N CYS A 71 6.93 1.36 7.85
CA CYS A 71 6.93 0.03 8.46
C CYS A 71 5.68 -0.16 9.29
N GLY A 72 5.09 -1.34 9.31
CA GLY A 72 3.97 -1.60 10.20
C GLY A 72 3.61 -3.07 10.39
N ALA A 73 2.78 -3.27 11.40
CA ALA A 73 2.17 -4.54 11.77
C ALA A 73 0.78 -4.28 12.34
N TRP A 74 -0.08 -5.27 12.29
CA TRP A 74 -1.43 -5.17 12.81
C TRP A 74 -1.91 -6.50 13.39
N SER A 75 -2.81 -6.39 14.35
CA SER A 75 -3.45 -7.51 15.04
C SER A 75 -4.95 -7.26 15.16
N TYR A 76 -5.69 -8.32 15.50
CA TYR A 76 -7.12 -8.22 15.75
C TYR A 76 -7.54 -8.99 17.00
N PHE A 77 -8.71 -8.65 17.53
CA PHE A 77 -9.37 -9.34 18.63
C PHE A 77 -10.86 -9.48 18.33
N GLY A 78 -11.48 -10.56 18.83
CA GLY A 78 -12.89 -10.88 18.60
C GLY A 78 -13.09 -12.14 17.78
N GLY A 79 -14.33 -12.35 17.33
CA GLY A 79 -14.76 -13.57 16.63
C GLY A 79 -15.46 -13.34 15.29
N GLY A 80 -15.55 -12.10 14.82
CA GLY A 80 -16.13 -11.85 13.51
C GLY A 80 -15.12 -12.09 12.38
N PRO A 81 -15.60 -12.03 11.13
CA PRO A 81 -14.85 -12.46 9.97
C PRO A 81 -13.70 -11.49 9.70
N SER A 82 -12.48 -12.03 9.59
CA SER A 82 -11.26 -11.31 9.21
C SER A 82 -11.32 -10.64 7.81
N MET A 83 -12.44 -10.78 7.11
CA MET A 83 -12.62 -10.39 5.70
C MET A 83 -12.60 -8.88 5.45
N HIS A 84 -12.93 -8.04 6.45
CA HIS A 84 -12.96 -6.58 6.26
C HIS A 84 -11.60 -5.91 6.48
N TYR A 85 -10.65 -6.56 7.16
CA TYR A 85 -9.34 -5.96 7.44
C TYR A 85 -8.53 -5.63 6.18
N PRO A 86 -8.45 -6.50 5.15
CA PRO A 86 -7.78 -6.14 3.90
C PRO A 86 -8.39 -4.92 3.20
N GLN A 87 -9.72 -4.74 3.26
CA GLN A 87 -10.37 -3.56 2.68
C GLN A 87 -10.06 -2.30 3.50
N MET A 88 -10.10 -2.43 4.83
CA MET A 88 -9.71 -1.35 5.74
C MET A 88 -8.27 -0.91 5.48
N LEU A 89 -7.29 -1.82 5.50
CA LEU A 89 -5.88 -1.52 5.28
C LEU A 89 -5.61 -0.89 3.90
N ARG A 90 -6.32 -1.36 2.85
CA ARG A 90 -6.26 -0.75 1.51
C ARG A 90 -6.74 0.70 1.49
N SER A 91 -7.71 1.05 2.33
CA SER A 91 -8.25 2.41 2.42
C SER A 91 -7.38 3.36 3.26
N MET A 92 -6.34 2.86 3.92
CA MET A 92 -5.56 3.63 4.90
C MET A 92 -4.35 4.33 4.27
N TYR A 93 -3.95 5.42 4.93
CA TYR A 93 -2.87 6.30 4.52
C TYR A 93 -1.95 6.61 5.70
N VAL A 94 -0.64 6.68 5.45
CA VAL A 94 0.34 7.20 6.41
C VAL A 94 0.79 8.57 5.95
N TYR A 95 0.68 9.54 6.85
CA TYR A 95 1.11 10.92 6.67
C TYR A 95 2.26 11.27 7.62
N ILE A 96 3.07 12.24 7.24
CA ILE A 96 3.99 12.94 8.14
C ILE A 96 3.85 14.44 7.90
N GLY A 97 3.54 15.21 8.94
CA GLY A 97 2.99 16.55 8.73
C GLY A 97 1.77 16.50 7.81
N ASP A 98 1.78 17.26 6.71
CA ASP A 98 0.74 17.26 5.68
C ASP A 98 1.09 16.43 4.44
N GLU A 99 2.27 15.81 4.42
CA GLU A 99 2.74 15.00 3.31
C GLU A 99 2.25 13.55 3.44
N ARG A 100 1.69 13.00 2.36
CA ARG A 100 1.24 11.61 2.30
C ARG A 100 2.40 10.72 1.88
N LEU A 101 2.87 9.88 2.78
CA LEU A 101 3.99 8.97 2.54
C LEU A 101 3.54 7.64 1.90
N MET A 102 2.43 7.10 2.36
CA MET A 102 1.97 5.77 1.94
C MET A 102 0.45 5.73 1.83
N GLN A 103 -0.03 4.92 0.91
CA GLN A 103 -1.42 4.49 0.79
C GLN A 103 -1.42 2.97 0.66
N ASN A 104 -2.55 2.31 0.90
CA ASN A 104 -2.64 0.85 0.84
C ASN A 104 -1.60 0.15 1.71
N ILE A 105 -1.82 0.15 3.03
CA ILE A 105 -0.90 -0.47 3.98
C ILE A 105 -1.15 -1.97 4.17
N GLU A 106 -1.70 -2.67 3.16
CA GLU A 106 -1.96 -4.10 3.23
C GLU A 106 -0.69 -4.95 3.39
N PHE A 107 0.48 -4.37 3.07
CA PHE A 107 1.79 -5.02 3.27
C PHE A 107 2.22 -5.10 4.75
N PHE A 108 1.51 -4.42 5.67
CA PHE A 108 1.80 -4.51 7.10
C PHE A 108 1.68 -5.96 7.59
N ASN A 109 2.59 -6.35 8.48
CA ASN A 109 2.64 -7.73 8.98
C ASN A 109 1.37 -8.05 9.79
N ALA A 110 0.67 -9.12 9.43
CA ALA A 110 -0.49 -9.59 10.19
C ALA A 110 -0.03 -10.52 11.31
N THR A 111 -0.14 -10.09 12.56
CA THR A 111 0.35 -10.86 13.70
C THR A 111 -0.70 -11.77 14.34
N GLY A 112 -1.91 -11.77 13.78
CA GLY A 112 -3.00 -12.66 14.17
C GLY A 112 -3.86 -12.13 15.32
N LYS A 113 -4.50 -13.07 16.02
CA LYS A 113 -5.44 -12.77 17.10
C LYS A 113 -4.72 -12.55 18.42
N THR A 114 -4.91 -11.39 19.04
CA THR A 114 -4.27 -11.01 20.32
C THR A 114 -5.13 -10.01 21.07
N GLU A 115 -4.80 -9.74 22.34
CA GLU A 115 -5.53 -8.76 23.15
C GLU A 115 -5.44 -7.34 22.56
N PRO A 116 -6.49 -6.51 22.71
CA PRO A 116 -6.47 -5.13 22.21
C PRO A 116 -5.28 -4.34 22.78
N GLY A 117 -4.56 -3.63 21.92
CA GLY A 117 -3.32 -2.92 22.27
C GLY A 117 -2.05 -3.77 22.21
N ASN A 118 -2.16 -5.07 21.94
CA ASN A 118 -1.02 -5.96 21.77
C ASN A 118 -0.84 -6.31 20.28
N LEU A 119 0.40 -6.60 19.87
CA LEU A 119 0.72 -7.14 18.56
C LEU A 119 1.20 -8.59 18.61
N GLY A 120 1.49 -9.17 19.78
CA GLY A 120 2.10 -10.49 19.89
C GLY A 120 3.55 -10.48 19.41
N GLU A 121 3.75 -10.40 18.08
CA GLU A 121 5.06 -10.26 17.44
C GLU A 121 5.53 -8.80 17.40
N ARG A 122 6.85 -8.63 17.29
CA ARG A 122 7.54 -7.33 17.45
C ARG A 122 8.25 -6.89 16.18
N THR A 123 7.96 -7.53 15.05
CA THR A 123 8.56 -7.25 13.74
C THR A 123 7.56 -6.50 12.85
N LEU A 124 8.01 -5.41 12.25
CA LEU A 124 7.24 -4.60 11.31
C LEU A 124 7.69 -4.89 9.87
N ASN A 125 6.75 -5.08 8.95
CA ASN A 125 7.06 -5.15 7.52
C ASN A 125 7.18 -3.75 6.94
N CYS A 126 8.22 -3.51 6.15
CA CYS A 126 8.52 -2.19 5.60
C CYS A 126 8.35 -2.16 4.08
N ALA A 127 7.89 -1.02 3.58
CA ALA A 127 7.93 -0.70 2.16
C ALA A 127 8.41 0.73 1.93
N PHE A 128 9.07 0.95 0.80
CA PHE A 128 9.54 2.28 0.41
C PHE A 128 8.37 3.16 -0.02
N SER A 129 8.39 4.41 0.47
CA SER A 129 7.59 5.50 -0.05
C SER A 129 8.24 6.07 -1.31
N ASP A 130 7.42 6.70 -2.17
CA ASP A 130 7.89 7.52 -3.29
C ASP A 130 8.39 8.90 -2.83
N VAL A 131 8.13 9.27 -1.57
CA VAL A 131 8.61 10.52 -0.96
C VAL A 131 10.06 10.35 -0.49
N PRO A 132 11.02 11.19 -0.96
CA PRO A 132 12.39 11.17 -0.50
C PRO A 132 12.51 11.39 1.01
N TRP A 133 13.52 10.81 1.65
CA TRP A 133 13.77 11.05 3.06
C TRP A 133 14.13 12.52 3.31
N GLN A 134 13.56 13.09 4.37
CA GLN A 134 13.88 14.43 4.84
C GLN A 134 14.30 14.33 6.31
N PRO A 135 15.37 15.03 6.76
CA PRO A 135 15.78 14.99 8.17
C PRO A 135 14.69 15.35 9.17
N ALA A 136 13.73 16.20 8.78
CA ALA A 136 12.58 16.58 9.61
C ALA A 136 11.66 15.38 9.93
N PHE A 137 11.65 14.33 9.12
CA PHE A 137 10.85 13.13 9.35
C PHE A 137 11.32 12.34 10.58
N ALA A 138 12.60 12.46 10.96
CA ALA A 138 13.15 11.78 12.13
C ALA A 138 12.53 12.24 13.47
N THR A 139 11.93 13.43 13.50
CA THR A 139 11.37 14.03 14.72
C THR A 139 9.90 14.41 14.60
N THR A 140 9.29 14.19 13.43
CA THR A 140 7.89 14.51 13.18
C THR A 140 7.04 13.25 13.34
N ALA A 141 6.09 13.28 14.27
CA ALA A 141 5.21 12.14 14.50
C ALA A 141 4.33 11.84 13.26
N PRO A 142 4.40 10.62 12.70
CA PRO A 142 3.54 10.20 11.61
C PRO A 142 2.10 9.94 12.08
N ARG A 143 1.15 10.15 11.17
CA ARG A 143 -0.28 9.98 11.42
C ARG A 143 -0.85 8.94 10.48
N LEU A 144 -1.60 8.00 11.05
CA LEU A 144 -2.40 7.07 10.28
C LEU A 144 -3.82 7.64 10.08
N LYS A 145 -4.30 7.64 8.84
CA LYS A 145 -5.66 8.09 8.49
C LYS A 145 -6.38 7.00 7.71
N GLN A 146 -7.66 6.83 7.99
CA GLN A 146 -8.53 5.94 7.24
C GLN A 146 -9.26 6.76 6.18
N GLY A 147 -9.18 6.32 4.91
CA GLY A 147 -9.78 7.00 3.77
C GLY A 147 -11.30 6.81 3.65
N GLN A 148 -11.82 5.73 4.22
CA GLN A 148 -13.24 5.40 4.20
C GLN A 148 -13.73 5.09 5.60
N THR A 149 -14.76 5.79 6.06
CA THR A 149 -15.39 5.56 7.38
C THR A 149 -16.55 4.57 7.32
N THR A 150 -16.92 4.11 6.13
CA THR A 150 -18.03 3.18 5.92
C THR A 150 -17.62 2.13 4.89
N PHE A 151 -17.79 0.86 5.24
CA PHE A 151 -17.64 -0.27 4.33
C PHE A 151 -19.04 -0.82 4.09
N VAL A 152 -19.47 -0.87 2.83
CA VAL A 152 -20.75 -1.48 2.45
C VAL A 152 -20.46 -2.96 2.21
N GLU A 153 -21.13 -3.82 2.97
CA GLU A 153 -21.10 -5.29 2.76
C GLU A 153 -21.87 -5.69 1.50
#